data_AF-A0A1C5MNL5-F1
#
_entry.id   AF-A0A1C5MNL5-F1
#
_cell.length_a   1.000
_cell.length_b   1.000
_cell.length_c   1.000
_cell.angle_alpha   90.00
_cell.angle_beta   90.00
_cell.angle_gamma   90.00
#
_symmetry.space_group_name_H-M   'P 1'
#
loop_
_entity.id
_entity.type
_entity.pdbx_description
1 polymer ?
#
loop_
_entity_poly.entity_id
_entity_poly.type
_entity_poly.pdbx_seq_one_letter_code
_entity_poly.pdbx_strand_id
1 'polypeptide(L)' 'MATKSILKTINIKDNKTARNFMEAFEKSKNSPKKDVKYTRKCTEITGDKIKEFFDM' A
#
# COMPACT_ATOMS: atom_id res chain seq x y z
N MET A 1 -5.22 -5.70 2.07
CA MET A 1 -4.04 -5.96 1.22
C MET A 1 -3.89 -4.85 0.21
N ALA A 2 -2.94 -3.94 0.44
CA ALA A 2 -2.65 -2.82 -0.46
C ALA A 2 -1.63 -3.23 -1.55
N THR A 3 -1.88 -4.35 -2.23
CA THR A 3 -1.02 -4.83 -3.33
C THR A 3 -1.53 -4.35 -4.70
N LYS A 4 -2.76 -3.85 -4.80
CA LYS A 4 -3.29 -3.25 -6.05
C LYS A 4 -2.88 -1.78 -6.27
N SER A 5 -2.36 -1.08 -5.26
CA SER A 5 -2.05 0.37 -5.38
C SER A 5 -0.65 0.67 -5.91
N ILE A 6 0.31 -0.25 -5.80
CA ILE A 6 1.70 -0.02 -6.25
C ILE A 6 1.80 0.06 -7.78
N LEU A 7 0.91 -0.63 -8.50
CA LEU A 7 0.89 -0.67 -9.97
C LEU A 7 -0.12 0.31 -10.60
N LYS A 8 -0.73 1.20 -9.81
CA LYS A 8 -1.78 2.09 -10.32
C LYS A 8 -1.17 3.39 -10.83
N THR A 9 -1.26 3.65 -12.13
CA THR A 9 -0.88 4.96 -12.70
C THR A 9 -1.83 6.04 -12.17
N ILE A 10 -1.28 7.00 -11.42
CA ILE A 10 -2.04 8.13 -10.88
C ILE A 10 -1.89 9.30 -11.84
N ASN A 11 -2.89 9.53 -12.69
CA ASN A 11 -2.96 10.72 -13.54
C ASN A 11 -3.61 11.88 -12.78
N ILE A 12 -2.80 12.84 -12.35
CA ILE A 12 -3.25 14.07 -11.70
C ILE A 12 -3.45 15.14 -12.77
N LYS A 13 -4.70 15.51 -13.04
CA LYS A 13 -5.06 16.47 -14.09
C LYS A 13 -5.13 17.92 -13.61
N ASP A 14 -5.17 18.15 -12.30
CA ASP A 14 -5.38 19.46 -11.69
C ASP A 14 -4.21 19.86 -10.77
N ASN A 15 -3.76 21.11 -10.89
CA ASN A 15 -2.57 21.61 -10.19
C ASN A 15 -2.78 21.66 -8.65
N LYS A 16 -3.99 21.98 -8.19
CA LYS A 16 -4.31 21.98 -6.75
C LYS A 16 -4.23 20.57 -6.19
N THR A 17 -4.75 19.58 -6.92
CA THR A 17 -4.63 18.17 -6.51
C THR A 17 -3.19 17.66 -6.51
N ALA A 18 -2.33 18.11 -7.44
CA ALA A 18 -0.91 17.78 -7.46
C ALA A 18 -0.17 18.32 -6.24
N ARG A 19 -0.42 19.58 -5.88
CA ARG A 19 0.17 20.21 -4.67
C ARG A 19 -0.26 19.49 -3.40
N ASN A 20 -1.56 19.22 -3.26
CA ASN A 20 -2.09 18.49 -2.10
C ASN A 20 -1.48 17.09 -1.98
N PHE A 21 -1.28 16.39 -3.11
CA PHE A 21 -0.65 15.08 -3.13
C PHE A 21 0.80 15.16 -2.65
N MET A 22 1.60 16.09 -3.18
CA MET A 22 2.99 16.29 -2.76
C MET A 22 3.09 16.63 -1.27
N GLU A 23 2.23 17.51 -0.78
CA GLU A 23 2.21 17.90 0.62
C GLU A 23 1.85 16.72 1.54
N ALA A 24 0.85 15.91 1.17
CA ALA A 24 0.48 14.71 1.89
C ALA A 24 1.60 13.65 1.87
N PHE A 25 2.28 13.51 0.73
CA PHE A 25 3.38 12.57 0.56
C PHE A 25 4.57 12.93 1.47
N GLU A 26 5.00 14.18 1.47
CA GLU A 26 6.07 14.67 2.35
C GLU A 26 5.70 14.50 3.84
N LYS A 27 4.47 14.84 4.23
CA LYS A 27 3.99 14.63 5.61
C LYS A 27 3.97 13.16 6.00
N SER A 28 3.67 12.25 5.07
CA SER A 28 3.64 10.81 5.34
C SER A 28 5.02 10.24 5.66
N LYS A 29 6.09 10.80 5.08
CA LYS A 29 7.47 10.36 5.33
C LYS A 29 7.89 10.50 6.79
N ASN A 30 7.42 11.56 7.44
CA ASN A 30 7.70 11.84 8.85
C ASN A 30 6.60 11.33 9.79
N SER A 31 5.53 10.75 9.25
CA SER A 31 4.46 10.19 10.07
C SER A 31 4.92 8.87 10.69
N PRO A 32 4.83 8.70 12.02
CA PRO A 32 5.17 7.44 12.66
C PRO A 32 4.23 6.36 12.12
N LYS A 33 4.80 5.26 11.62
CA LYS A 33 4.02 4.07 11.26
C LYS A 33 3.19 3.70 12.49
N LYS A 34 1.86 3.74 12.37
CA LYS A 34 0.99 3.21 13.41
C LYS A 34 1.36 1.75 13.61
N ASP A 35 1.63 1.36 14.84
CA ASP A 35 1.71 -0.06 15.21
C ASP A 35 0.33 -0.67 15.03
N VAL A 36 0.11 -1.26 13.84
CA VAL A 36 -1.12 -1.97 13.53
C VAL A 36 -1.03 -3.31 14.23
N LYS A 37 -1.71 -3.45 15.37
CA LYS A 37 -1.94 -4.77 15.96
C LYS A 37 -2.88 -5.54 15.05
N TYR A 38 -2.34 -6.50 14.31
CA TYR A 38 -3.14 -7.44 13.54
C TYR A 38 -4.02 -8.24 14.50
N THR A 39 -5.34 -8.07 14.39
CA THR A 39 -6.32 -8.81 15.19
C THR A 39 -6.50 -10.26 14.71
N ARG A 40 -5.92 -10.61 13.56
CA ARG A 40 -5.98 -11.94 12.97
C ARG A 40 -4.56 -12.46 12.74
N LYS A 41 -4.37 -13.78 12.87
CA LYS A 41 -3.10 -14.43 12.51
C LYS A 41 -2.84 -14.17 11.02
N CYS A 42 -1.83 -13.36 10.72
CA CYS A 42 -1.33 -13.14 9.37
C CYS A 42 -0.17 -14.11 9.16
N THR A 43 -0.30 -15.01 8.19
CA THR A 43 0.77 -15.90 7.76
C THR A 43 1.43 -15.30 6.52
N GLU A 44 2.74 -15.16 6.54
CA GLU A 44 3.51 -14.75 5.37
C GLU A 44 3.62 -15.95 4.42
N ILE A 45 3.15 -15.77 3.18
CA ILE A 45 3.22 -16.80 2.14
C ILE A 45 4.35 -16.40 1.20
N THR A 46 5.41 -17.20 1.19
CA THR A 46 6.53 -17.06 0.25
C THR A 46 6.13 -17.55 -1.15
N GLY A 47 6.83 -17.06 -2.19
CA GLY A 47 6.47 -17.27 -3.60
C GLY A 47 6.12 -18.70 -3.99
N ASP A 48 6.84 -19.68 -3.44
CA ASP A 48 6.64 -21.11 -3.71
C ASP A 48 5.28 -21.62 -3.21
N LYS A 49 4.79 -21.06 -2.10
CA LYS A 49 3.53 -21.44 -1.44
C LYS A 49 2.31 -20.68 -1.97
N ILE A 50 2.50 -19.73 -2.89
CA ILE A 50 1.40 -18.97 -3.49
C ILE A 50 0.56 -19.88 -4.38
N LYS A 51 1.18 -20.79 -5.14
CA LYS A 51 0.45 -21.72 -6.02
C LYS A 51 -0.46 -22.65 -5.22
N GLU A 52 0.07 -23.22 -4.14
CA GLU A 52 -0.67 -24.08 -3.21
C GLU A 52 -1.81 -23.33 -2.51
N PHE A 53 -1.63 -22.05 -2.20
CA PHE A 53 -2.68 -21.26 -1.55
C PHE A 53 -3.85 -20.89 -2.49
N PHE A 54 -3.60 -20.81 -3.79
CA PHE A 54 -4.60 -20.40 -4.78
C PHE A 54 -5.20 -21.58 -5.57
N ASP A 55 -4.92 -22.83 -5.20
CA ASP A 55 -5.39 -24.05 -5.88
C ASP A 55 -5.25 -23.97 -7.42
N MET A 56 -4.09 -23.48 -7.90
CA MET A 56 -3.74 -23.39 -9.32
C MET A 56 -2.67 -24.41 -9.72
#